data_AF-A0A2G5DU04-F1
#
_entry.id   AF-A0A2G5DU04-F1
#
_cell.length_a   1.000
_cell.length_b   1.000
_cell.length_c   1.000
_cell.angle_alpha   90.00
_cell.angle_beta   90.00
_cell.angle_gamma   90.00
#
_symmetry.space_group_name_H-M   'P 1'
#
loop_
_entity.id
_entity.type
_entity.pdbx_description
1 polymer ?
#
loop_
_entity_poly.entity_id
_entity_poly.type
_entity_poly.pdbx_seq_one_letter_code
_entity_poly.pdbx_strand_id
1 'polypeptide(L)'
;MYGRDPWGGPLEINAADSSAATDDDRSRNLQDFDRAALSRPLDETQQSWLLGPMEQKKKKYVDLGCIIVSRKIFIWTVGTLLAAGFLAGFIVLLIKTVPRHHRPHPPPDNYTLALNKALMFFNAQRSGPLPKHNNVSWRGNSGMKDGLSDTSIRKNLVGGFYDAGDAIKFNFPSSFAMTMLSWSVIEYSAKYEAAGELTHIKDTIKWGTDYLLKTFNSSADTIDRIQAQVGTGDTSGGATTPNDHYCWVRPEDIDYPRRVYECHSCSDLAAEMAAALAAASIVFKDSKTYSQKLVHGAKTLFKFSRDQRGRYSPGGSDPANFYNSTGYWDEFLWGGTWLYYATGNNSYLQLATTRGLAKHAGAFWGGPDYGVLSWDNKLAGAQVLLSRMRLFLSPGYPYEDMLSTFHNQTSIIMCSYLPIFTSFNRTKGGLIQLNHGRPQPLQYVVNAAFLATLYSDYLEAADTPGWYCGPNFYSTAVLREFAKTQVD
;
A
#
# COMPACT_ATOMS: atom_id res chain seq x y z
N MET A 1 -18.62 -22.23 8.64
CA MET A 1 -18.02 -21.10 9.40
C MET A 1 -17.35 -20.20 8.39
N TYR A 2 -17.95 -19.03 8.13
CA TYR A 2 -17.55 -18.11 7.06
C TYR A 2 -16.32 -17.28 7.48
N GLY A 3 -15.28 -17.29 6.64
CA GLY A 3 -14.06 -16.50 6.82
C GLY A 3 -14.29 -15.03 6.51
N ARG A 4 -13.77 -14.15 7.38
CA ARG A 4 -13.64 -12.71 7.14
C ARG A 4 -12.61 -12.48 6.03
N ASP A 5 -12.96 -11.65 5.05
CA ASP A 5 -12.06 -11.07 4.05
C ASP A 5 -10.96 -10.24 4.76
N PRO A 6 -9.66 -10.42 4.45
CA PRO A 6 -8.56 -9.71 5.14
C PRO A 6 -8.46 -8.21 4.85
N TRP A 7 -9.29 -7.64 3.97
CA TRP A 7 -9.18 -6.24 3.56
C TRP A 7 -10.57 -5.58 3.49
N GLY A 8 -11.00 -4.95 4.59
CA GLY A 8 -12.35 -4.40 4.73
C GLY A 8 -12.82 -3.42 3.65
N GLY A 9 -13.99 -3.71 3.05
CA GLY A 9 -14.79 -2.85 2.17
C GLY A 9 -15.79 -3.65 1.33
N PRO A 10 -17.04 -3.18 1.06
CA PRO A 10 -18.11 -4.02 0.52
C PRO A 10 -18.00 -4.20 -1.00
N LEU A 11 -18.07 -5.46 -1.47
CA LEU A 11 -18.15 -5.81 -2.89
C LEU A 11 -19.56 -6.32 -3.23
N GLU A 12 -20.25 -5.54 -4.06
CA GLU A 12 -21.33 -6.04 -4.91
C GLU A 12 -20.73 -6.96 -5.98
N ILE A 13 -21.27 -8.17 -6.11
CA ILE A 13 -20.93 -9.10 -7.17
C ILE A 13 -22.14 -9.15 -8.12
N ASN A 14 -21.97 -8.58 -9.31
CA ASN A 14 -22.82 -8.84 -10.46
C ASN A 14 -22.45 -10.20 -11.05
N ALA A 15 -23.39 -11.13 -11.07
CA ALA A 15 -23.38 -12.28 -11.97
C ALA A 15 -24.73 -12.30 -12.70
N ALA A 16 -24.67 -11.99 -14.00
CA ALA A 16 -25.78 -12.17 -14.92
C ALA A 16 -25.71 -13.57 -15.57
N ASP A 17 -26.92 -14.05 -15.87
CA ASP A 17 -27.31 -15.08 -16.84
C ASP A 17 -27.01 -16.55 -16.56
N SER A 18 -28.05 -17.31 -16.22
CA SER A 18 -28.78 -18.10 -17.23
C SER A 18 -30.05 -18.77 -16.69
N SER A 19 -31.07 -18.70 -17.53
CA SER A 19 -32.43 -19.24 -17.50
C SER A 19 -32.63 -20.69 -17.01
N ALA A 20 -33.70 -20.91 -16.23
CA ALA A 20 -34.73 -21.94 -16.51
C ALA A 20 -35.94 -21.73 -15.60
N ALA A 21 -37.12 -21.61 -16.22
CA ALA A 21 -38.43 -21.51 -15.59
C ALA A 21 -38.99 -22.91 -15.27
N THR A 22 -39.79 -23.03 -14.21
CA THR A 22 -41.07 -23.78 -14.15
C THR A 22 -41.81 -23.51 -12.83
N ASP A 23 -42.98 -22.89 -12.96
CA ASP A 23 -44.32 -23.13 -12.37
C ASP A 23 -44.59 -23.51 -10.90
N ASP A 24 -45.61 -22.79 -10.39
CA ASP A 24 -46.77 -23.16 -9.57
C ASP A 24 -46.58 -23.97 -8.27
N ASP A 25 -46.99 -23.39 -7.13
CA ASP A 25 -48.35 -23.63 -6.63
C ASP A 25 -48.67 -22.84 -5.34
N ARG A 26 -49.98 -22.76 -5.06
CA ARG A 26 -50.63 -22.59 -3.74
C ARG A 26 -51.06 -21.21 -3.24
N SER A 27 -52.35 -20.98 -3.47
CA SER A 27 -53.24 -20.04 -2.77
C SER A 27 -53.89 -20.67 -1.51
N ARG A 28 -54.50 -19.79 -0.70
CA ARG A 28 -55.52 -19.98 0.38
C ARG A 28 -55.06 -19.85 1.83
N ASN A 29 -55.52 -18.78 2.50
CA ASN A 29 -56.61 -18.93 3.46
C ASN A 29 -57.30 -17.59 3.78
N LEU A 30 -58.63 -17.62 3.69
CA LEU A 30 -59.64 -16.61 3.99
C LEU A 30 -60.78 -17.41 4.65
N GLN A 31 -61.17 -17.05 5.87
CA GLN A 31 -62.43 -17.48 6.53
C GLN A 31 -62.93 -16.23 7.31
N ASP A 32 -64.09 -15.62 7.02
CA ASP A 32 -65.49 -16.10 7.14
C ASP A 32 -65.87 -16.41 8.61
N PHE A 33 -67.01 -16.05 9.20
CA PHE A 33 -68.26 -15.36 8.83
C PHE A 33 -68.98 -15.09 10.17
N ASP A 34 -69.88 -14.11 10.27
CA ASP A 34 -71.11 -14.32 11.05
C ASP A 34 -72.28 -13.45 10.57
N ARG A 35 -73.49 -14.02 10.64
CA ARG A 35 -74.70 -13.64 9.89
C ARG A 35 -75.93 -13.63 10.81
N ALA A 36 -76.73 -12.57 10.79
CA ALA A 36 -78.15 -12.57 11.21
C ALA A 36 -78.86 -11.38 10.52
N ALA A 37 -79.80 -11.57 9.58
CA ALA A 37 -81.23 -11.94 9.74
C ALA A 37 -81.99 -10.82 10.48
N LEU A 38 -83.00 -10.11 9.95
CA LEU A 38 -84.19 -10.53 9.20
C LEU A 38 -84.79 -9.33 8.43
N SER A 39 -85.42 -9.61 7.29
CA SER A 39 -86.34 -8.73 6.56
C SER A 39 -87.69 -9.42 6.40
N ARG A 40 -88.80 -8.65 6.33
CA ARG A 40 -90.07 -8.91 5.61
C ARG A 40 -91.21 -7.94 6.08
N PRO A 41 -92.31 -7.71 5.32
CA PRO A 41 -92.40 -7.33 3.89
C PRO A 41 -93.63 -6.43 3.50
N LEU A 42 -93.83 -6.23 2.17
CA LEU A 42 -95.07 -5.88 1.40
C LEU A 42 -95.55 -4.42 1.40
N ASP A 43 -96.12 -3.84 0.33
CA ASP A 43 -96.10 -4.05 -1.13
C ASP A 43 -96.82 -2.85 -1.81
N GLU A 44 -96.52 -2.65 -3.10
CA GLU A 44 -97.31 -2.07 -4.19
C GLU A 44 -98.20 -0.79 -4.08
N THR A 45 -97.79 0.20 -4.90
CA THR A 45 -98.53 1.05 -5.86
C THR A 45 -99.90 1.70 -5.51
N GLN A 46 -99.95 3.05 -5.55
CA GLN A 46 -100.75 3.88 -6.49
C GLN A 46 -100.87 5.37 -6.05
N GLN A 47 -100.85 6.25 -7.05
CA GLN A 47 -101.36 7.64 -7.11
C GLN A 47 -100.66 8.76 -6.29
N SER A 48 -100.65 10.04 -6.64
CA SER A 48 -100.65 10.81 -7.91
C SER A 48 -100.63 12.31 -7.49
N TRP A 49 -99.91 13.16 -8.24
CA TRP A 49 -99.99 14.65 -8.34
C TRP A 49 -99.75 15.54 -7.11
N LEU A 50 -98.71 16.40 -7.19
CA LEU A 50 -98.84 17.87 -7.09
C LEU A 50 -97.55 18.56 -7.57
N LEU A 51 -97.76 19.64 -8.33
CA LEU A 51 -96.83 20.38 -9.19
C LEU A 51 -95.84 21.28 -8.43
N GLY A 52 -94.65 21.53 -8.99
CA GLY A 52 -93.76 22.65 -8.62
C GLY A 52 -92.39 22.62 -9.35
N PRO A 53 -91.76 23.78 -9.68
CA PRO A 53 -91.11 24.01 -10.99
C PRO A 53 -89.59 23.74 -11.07
N MET A 54 -89.08 23.69 -12.32
CA MET A 54 -87.68 23.53 -12.70
C MET A 54 -86.79 24.73 -12.37
N GLU A 55 -85.60 24.48 -11.80
CA GLU A 55 -84.42 25.36 -11.91
C GLU A 55 -83.16 24.57 -12.33
N GLN A 56 -82.33 25.22 -13.16
CA GLN A 56 -81.21 24.63 -13.91
C GLN A 56 -80.00 24.24 -13.04
N LYS A 57 -79.48 23.00 -13.21
CA LYS A 57 -78.28 22.48 -12.53
C LYS A 57 -76.97 23.04 -13.12
N LYS A 58 -76.14 23.69 -12.28
CA LYS A 58 -74.71 23.93 -12.57
C LYS A 58 -73.90 22.64 -12.33
N LYS A 59 -73.07 22.24 -13.31
CA LYS A 59 -72.28 20.99 -13.31
C LYS A 59 -71.28 20.94 -12.13
N LYS A 60 -71.32 19.86 -11.35
CA LYS A 60 -70.62 19.70 -10.05
C LYS A 60 -69.35 18.82 -10.11
N TYR A 61 -68.87 18.47 -11.31
CA TYR A 61 -67.80 17.50 -11.54
C TYR A 61 -66.83 17.98 -12.61
N VAL A 62 -65.55 17.60 -12.49
CA VAL A 62 -64.50 17.84 -13.49
C VAL A 62 -64.17 16.49 -14.12
N ASP A 63 -64.21 16.42 -15.45
CA ASP A 63 -63.99 15.20 -16.22
C ASP A 63 -62.58 15.23 -16.83
N LEU A 64 -61.75 14.25 -16.48
CA LEU A 64 -60.37 14.10 -16.95
C LEU A 64 -60.24 12.92 -17.93
N GLY A 65 -61.30 12.60 -18.67
CA GLY A 65 -61.28 11.67 -19.80
C GLY A 65 -61.44 10.19 -19.42
N CYS A 66 -60.92 9.76 -18.27
CA CYS A 66 -61.15 8.39 -17.76
C CYS A 66 -61.61 8.30 -16.29
N ILE A 67 -61.71 9.42 -15.55
CA ILE A 67 -62.17 9.43 -14.15
C ILE A 67 -62.96 10.72 -13.87
N ILE A 68 -64.14 10.59 -13.26
CA ILE A 68 -64.99 11.72 -12.82
C ILE A 68 -64.69 12.02 -11.35
N VAL A 69 -64.10 13.19 -11.08
CA VAL A 69 -63.73 13.60 -9.70
C VAL A 69 -64.54 14.83 -9.28
N SER A 70 -64.99 14.83 -8.01
CA SER A 70 -65.65 15.98 -7.39
C SER A 70 -64.75 17.21 -7.43
N ARG A 71 -65.27 18.36 -7.90
CA ARG A 71 -64.52 19.62 -8.01
C ARG A 71 -63.85 20.04 -6.70
N LYS A 72 -64.46 19.73 -5.55
CA LYS A 72 -63.87 20.02 -4.23
C LYS A 72 -62.63 19.18 -3.93
N ILE A 73 -62.67 17.89 -4.27
CA ILE A 73 -61.55 16.96 -4.05
C ILE A 73 -60.41 17.35 -4.97
N PHE A 74 -60.68 17.59 -6.26
CA PHE A 74 -59.66 17.99 -7.23
C PHE A 74 -58.91 19.27 -6.81
N ILE A 75 -59.63 20.30 -6.34
CA ILE A 75 -59.00 21.55 -5.88
C ILE A 75 -58.11 21.31 -4.66
N TRP A 76 -58.55 20.46 -3.72
CA TRP A 76 -57.73 20.11 -2.56
C TRP A 76 -56.47 19.35 -2.98
N THR A 77 -56.57 18.31 -3.81
CA THR A 77 -55.41 17.52 -4.24
C THR A 77 -54.39 18.33 -5.03
N VAL A 78 -54.86 19.19 -5.94
CA VAL A 78 -53.99 20.12 -6.68
C VAL A 78 -53.35 21.14 -5.73
N GLY A 79 -54.10 21.64 -4.75
CA GLY A 79 -53.60 22.52 -3.70
C GLY A 79 -52.49 21.86 -2.86
N THR A 80 -52.66 20.61 -2.44
CA THR A 80 -51.63 19.89 -1.66
C THR A 80 -50.38 19.61 -2.49
N LEU A 81 -50.53 19.25 -3.77
CA LEU A 81 -49.39 19.02 -4.67
C LEU A 81 -48.60 20.30 -4.92
N LEU A 82 -49.28 21.44 -5.11
CA LEU A 82 -48.63 22.74 -5.27
C LEU A 82 -47.92 23.18 -3.98
N ALA A 83 -48.53 22.99 -2.81
CA ALA A 83 -47.91 23.29 -1.53
C ALA A 83 -46.67 22.41 -1.26
N ALA A 84 -46.74 21.11 -1.56
CA ALA A 84 -45.62 20.20 -1.45
C ALA A 84 -44.48 20.57 -2.42
N GLY A 85 -44.82 20.93 -3.66
CA GLY A 85 -43.85 21.40 -4.65
C GLY A 85 -43.15 22.70 -4.22
N PHE A 86 -43.90 23.64 -3.64
CA PHE A 86 -43.34 24.89 -3.12
C PHE A 86 -42.43 24.65 -1.91
N LEU A 87 -42.81 23.74 -1.01
CA LEU A 87 -42.00 23.36 0.15
C LEU A 87 -40.68 22.69 -0.28
N ALA A 88 -40.74 21.76 -1.23
CA ALA A 88 -39.55 21.11 -1.77
C ALA A 88 -38.63 22.12 -2.49
N GLY A 89 -39.22 23.02 -3.29
CA GLY A 89 -38.48 24.10 -3.96
C GLY A 89 -37.80 25.05 -2.97
N PHE A 90 -38.49 25.40 -1.87
CA PHE A 90 -37.95 26.25 -0.82
C PHE A 90 -36.80 25.57 -0.05
N ILE A 91 -36.90 24.28 0.23
CA ILE A 91 -35.81 23.50 0.86
C ILE A 91 -34.58 23.45 -0.05
N VAL A 92 -34.76 23.21 -1.36
CA VAL A 92 -33.65 23.20 -2.32
C VAL A 92 -33.02 24.59 -2.45
N LEU A 93 -33.84 25.65 -2.46
CA LEU A 93 -33.36 27.03 -2.46
C LEU A 93 -32.50 27.29 -1.22
N LEU A 94 -32.99 26.95 -0.02
CA LEU A 94 -32.23 27.08 1.23
C LEU A 94 -30.91 26.30 1.19
N ILE A 95 -30.91 25.05 0.72
CA ILE A 95 -29.68 24.25 0.60
C ILE A 95 -28.67 24.90 -0.36
N LYS A 96 -29.13 25.57 -1.43
CA LYS A 96 -28.27 26.25 -2.39
C LYS A 96 -27.84 27.65 -1.97
N THR A 97 -28.64 28.37 -1.18
CA THR A 97 -28.36 29.75 -0.77
C THR A 97 -27.66 29.85 0.58
N VAL A 98 -27.70 28.81 1.42
CA VAL A 98 -26.93 28.78 2.68
C VAL A 98 -25.44 28.67 2.33
N PRO A 99 -24.61 29.66 2.74
CA PRO A 99 -23.17 29.59 2.53
C PRO A 99 -22.62 28.39 3.29
N ARG A 100 -22.19 27.35 2.58
CA ARG A 100 -21.39 26.28 3.17
C ARG A 100 -20.09 26.91 3.65
N HIS A 101 -20.05 27.30 4.92
CA HIS A 101 -18.81 27.60 5.62
C HIS A 101 -18.00 26.32 5.63
N HIS A 102 -17.20 26.13 4.58
CA HIS A 102 -16.11 25.17 4.62
C HIS A 102 -15.18 25.74 5.67
N ARG A 103 -15.17 25.11 6.85
CA ARG A 103 -14.15 25.42 7.84
C ARG A 103 -12.82 25.26 7.11
N PRO A 104 -11.93 26.27 7.15
CA PRO A 104 -10.60 26.09 6.59
C PRO A 104 -9.99 24.86 7.23
N HIS A 105 -9.36 24.02 6.41
CA HIS A 105 -8.69 22.83 6.92
C HIS A 105 -7.69 23.27 7.99
N PRO A 106 -7.61 22.54 9.13
CA PRO A 106 -6.59 22.84 10.12
C PRO A 106 -5.21 22.81 9.44
N PRO A 107 -4.25 23.63 9.90
CA PRO A 107 -2.90 23.56 9.38
C PRO A 107 -2.35 22.13 9.53
N PRO A 108 -1.58 21.64 8.55
CA PRO A 108 -1.00 20.30 8.63
C PRO A 108 -0.13 20.17 9.88
N ASP A 109 -0.20 19.02 10.53
CA ASP A 109 0.68 18.72 11.66
C ASP A 109 2.15 18.56 11.22
N ASN A 110 3.06 18.53 12.20
CA ASN A 110 4.50 18.44 11.94
C ASN A 110 4.90 17.16 11.17
N TYR A 111 4.20 16.04 11.37
CA TYR A 111 4.49 14.80 10.63
C TYR A 111 4.03 14.89 9.18
N THR A 112 2.89 15.52 8.92
CA THR A 112 2.39 15.79 7.57
C THR A 112 3.35 16.70 6.81
N LEU A 113 3.86 17.75 7.47
CA LEU A 113 4.89 18.63 6.91
C LEU A 113 6.22 17.90 6.65
N ALA A 114 6.65 17.05 7.58
CA ALA A 114 7.86 16.24 7.43
C ALA A 114 7.71 15.22 6.28
N LEU A 115 6.55 14.58 6.16
CA LEU A 115 6.24 13.62 5.11
C LEU A 115 6.31 14.27 3.72
N ASN A 116 5.66 15.43 3.54
CA ASN A 116 5.73 16.18 2.29
C ASN A 116 7.18 16.48 1.89
N LYS A 117 8.00 16.95 2.84
CA LYS A 117 9.43 17.21 2.61
C LYS A 117 10.23 15.95 2.30
N ALA A 118 9.94 14.83 2.96
CA ALA A 118 10.59 13.55 2.69
C ALA A 118 10.30 13.05 1.28
N LEU A 119 9.08 13.26 0.75
CA LEU A 119 8.76 12.92 -0.64
C LEU A 119 9.41 13.89 -1.64
N MET A 120 9.49 15.18 -1.30
CA MET A 120 10.25 16.15 -2.09
C MET A 120 11.75 15.80 -2.18
N PHE A 121 12.33 15.17 -1.16
CA PHE A 121 13.70 14.64 -1.23
C PHE A 121 13.85 13.62 -2.38
N PHE A 122 12.91 12.68 -2.54
CA PHE A 122 12.95 11.75 -3.67
C PHE A 122 12.81 12.47 -5.03
N ASN A 123 11.98 13.51 -5.14
CA ASN A 123 11.91 14.33 -6.35
C ASN A 123 13.26 14.99 -6.68
N ALA A 124 13.98 15.42 -5.64
CA ALA A 124 15.30 16.01 -5.75
C ALA A 124 16.40 14.99 -6.06
N GLN A 125 16.15 13.68 -5.92
CA GLN A 125 17.09 12.60 -6.26
C GLN A 125 16.86 11.98 -7.64
N ARG A 126 15.78 12.32 -8.35
CA ARG A 126 15.46 11.72 -9.66
C ARG A 126 16.57 11.96 -10.69
N SER A 127 16.92 10.94 -11.47
CA SER A 127 17.83 11.03 -12.63
C SER A 127 17.08 10.77 -13.93
N GLY A 128 17.53 11.32 -15.05
CA GLY A 128 16.87 11.21 -16.34
C GLY A 128 15.98 12.43 -16.67
N PRO A 129 15.00 12.28 -17.57
CA PRO A 129 14.15 13.39 -17.99
C PRO A 129 13.11 13.71 -16.91
N LEU A 130 13.29 14.82 -16.19
CA LEU A 130 12.42 15.17 -15.08
C LEU A 130 11.01 15.57 -15.57
N PRO A 131 9.94 15.11 -14.90
CA PRO A 131 8.58 15.54 -15.22
C PRO A 131 8.41 17.05 -15.04
N LYS A 132 7.54 17.68 -15.85
CA LYS A 132 7.22 19.12 -15.72
C LYS A 132 6.73 19.52 -14.33
N HIS A 133 6.13 18.58 -13.60
CA HIS A 133 5.58 18.75 -12.25
C HIS A 133 6.50 18.17 -11.14
N ASN A 134 7.82 18.15 -11.34
CA ASN A 134 8.77 17.62 -10.33
C ASN A 134 8.82 18.48 -9.04
N ASN A 135 8.32 19.72 -9.06
CA ASN A 135 8.27 20.64 -7.92
C ASN A 135 9.62 20.91 -7.23
N VAL A 136 10.73 20.71 -7.94
CA VAL A 136 12.10 21.01 -7.49
C VAL A 136 12.75 21.88 -8.56
N SER A 137 12.73 23.20 -8.37
CA SER A 137 13.10 24.19 -9.40
C SER A 137 14.58 24.22 -9.79
N TRP A 138 15.45 23.73 -8.90
CA TRP A 138 16.90 23.73 -9.09
C TRP A 138 17.44 22.43 -9.70
N ARG A 139 16.57 21.45 -9.98
CA ARG A 139 16.91 20.19 -10.65
C ARG A 139 16.53 20.24 -12.13
N GLY A 140 17.38 19.67 -12.99
CA GLY A 140 17.17 19.55 -14.43
C GLY A 140 17.35 18.12 -14.94
N ASN A 141 17.21 17.93 -16.25
CA ASN A 141 17.45 16.64 -16.88
C ASN A 141 18.93 16.26 -16.75
N SER A 142 19.21 15.06 -16.25
CA SER A 142 20.57 14.58 -15.99
C SER A 142 20.72 13.10 -16.35
N GLY A 143 21.94 12.59 -16.54
CA GLY A 143 22.16 11.16 -16.83
C GLY A 143 21.47 10.65 -18.10
N MET A 144 21.26 11.52 -19.09
CA MET A 144 20.47 11.23 -20.30
C MET A 144 21.11 10.21 -21.26
N LYS A 145 22.35 9.81 -20.99
CA LYS A 145 23.12 8.83 -21.78
C LYS A 145 23.39 7.53 -21.02
N ASP A 146 22.83 7.38 -19.82
CA ASP A 146 23.08 6.24 -18.93
C ASP A 146 22.76 4.91 -19.64
N GLY A 147 23.79 4.05 -19.76
CA GLY A 147 23.76 2.75 -20.45
C GLY A 147 23.73 2.79 -21.98
N LEU A 148 23.42 3.94 -22.59
CA LEU A 148 23.38 4.11 -24.05
C LEU A 148 24.78 4.25 -24.65
N SER A 149 25.71 4.89 -23.92
CA SER A 149 27.08 5.11 -24.36
C SER A 149 27.99 3.89 -24.18
N ASP A 150 27.56 2.88 -23.40
CA ASP A 150 28.31 1.66 -23.21
C ASP A 150 28.08 0.72 -24.40
N THR A 151 29.10 0.56 -25.24
CA THR A 151 29.02 -0.25 -26.46
C THR A 151 28.82 -1.74 -26.20
N SER A 152 29.13 -2.22 -25.00
CA SER A 152 28.97 -3.63 -24.62
C SER A 152 27.55 -3.97 -24.16
N ILE A 153 26.84 -3.00 -23.59
CA ILE A 153 25.50 -3.20 -23.01
C ILE A 153 24.40 -2.63 -23.92
N ARG A 154 24.61 -1.43 -24.48
CA ARG A 154 23.65 -0.66 -25.31
C ARG A 154 22.21 -0.71 -24.79
N LYS A 155 22.03 -0.40 -23.50
CA LYS A 155 20.74 -0.47 -22.83
C LYS A 155 20.32 0.87 -22.28
N ASN A 156 19.06 1.24 -22.46
CA ASN A 156 18.55 2.49 -21.90
C ASN A 156 18.36 2.37 -20.38
N LEU A 157 19.29 2.92 -19.61
CA LEU A 157 19.26 2.98 -18.14
C LEU A 157 18.99 4.41 -17.63
N VAL A 158 18.37 5.25 -18.46
CA VAL A 158 17.92 6.59 -18.07
C VAL A 158 16.71 6.46 -17.13
N GLY A 159 16.71 7.24 -16.04
CA GLY A 159 15.70 7.14 -14.96
C GLY A 159 16.34 6.82 -13.62
N GLY A 160 15.50 6.47 -12.63
CA GLY A 160 15.94 6.03 -11.31
C GLY A 160 16.31 7.20 -10.40
N PHE A 161 16.96 6.86 -9.27
CA PHE A 161 17.38 7.82 -8.27
C PHE A 161 18.90 7.82 -8.14
N TYR A 162 19.47 8.99 -7.90
CA TYR A 162 20.79 9.11 -7.32
C TYR A 162 20.75 8.69 -5.87
N ASP A 163 21.82 8.04 -5.42
CA ASP A 163 21.83 7.34 -4.14
C ASP A 163 21.86 8.29 -2.94
N ALA A 164 22.84 9.20 -2.92
CA ALA A 164 23.05 10.10 -1.78
C ALA A 164 23.35 11.53 -2.25
N GLY A 165 24.50 12.09 -1.85
CA GLY A 165 25.00 13.38 -2.36
C GLY A 165 25.78 13.26 -3.67
N ASP A 166 25.95 12.03 -4.15
CA ASP A 166 26.59 11.69 -5.41
C ASP A 166 25.55 11.53 -6.53
N ALA A 167 26.00 11.30 -7.75
CA ALA A 167 25.19 11.00 -8.91
C ALA A 167 25.32 9.54 -9.37
N ILE A 168 25.74 8.64 -8.48
CA ILE A 168 25.77 7.20 -8.75
C ILE A 168 24.39 6.60 -8.51
N LYS A 169 24.02 5.60 -9.33
CA LYS A 169 22.81 4.80 -9.15
C LYS A 169 23.20 3.44 -8.59
N PHE A 170 23.17 3.30 -7.27
CA PHE A 170 23.35 2.01 -6.61
C PHE A 170 22.01 1.29 -6.51
N ASN A 171 21.84 0.19 -7.26
CA ASN A 171 20.53 -0.46 -7.35
C ASN A 171 20.17 -1.24 -6.09
N PHE A 172 21.13 -1.60 -5.24
CA PHE A 172 20.85 -2.35 -4.01
C PHE A 172 20.12 -1.50 -2.95
N PRO A 173 20.69 -0.38 -2.46
CA PRO A 173 19.98 0.53 -1.56
C PRO A 173 18.75 1.18 -2.22
N SER A 174 18.80 1.48 -3.53
CA SER A 174 17.63 2.01 -4.24
C SER A 174 16.46 1.01 -4.26
N SER A 175 16.73 -0.29 -4.38
CA SER A 175 15.67 -1.32 -4.33
C SER A 175 15.10 -1.42 -2.93
N PHE A 176 15.94 -1.43 -1.90
CA PHE A 176 15.51 -1.40 -0.51
C PHE A 176 14.60 -0.21 -0.21
N ALA A 177 14.96 0.99 -0.67
CA ALA A 177 14.12 2.17 -0.52
C ALA A 177 12.73 1.98 -1.17
N MET A 178 12.68 1.42 -2.38
CA MET A 178 11.40 1.16 -3.07
C MET A 178 10.56 0.10 -2.35
N THR A 179 11.18 -0.94 -1.78
CA THR A 179 10.48 -1.93 -0.96
C THR A 179 9.90 -1.28 0.30
N MET A 180 10.67 -0.47 1.02
CA MET A 180 10.22 0.21 2.24
C MET A 180 9.12 1.23 1.98
N LEU A 181 9.24 2.04 0.92
CA LEU A 181 8.18 2.95 0.50
C LEU A 181 6.90 2.19 0.13
N SER A 182 7.02 1.09 -0.61
CA SER A 182 5.87 0.25 -0.96
C SER A 182 5.23 -0.37 0.28
N TRP A 183 6.03 -0.87 1.23
CA TRP A 183 5.54 -1.41 2.50
C TRP A 183 4.76 -0.37 3.29
N SER A 184 5.29 0.85 3.41
CA SER A 184 4.61 1.95 4.11
C SER A 184 3.25 2.29 3.50
N VAL A 185 3.13 2.28 2.17
CA VAL A 185 1.85 2.53 1.49
C VAL A 185 0.88 1.37 1.68
N ILE A 186 1.36 0.12 1.66
CA ILE A 186 0.52 -1.06 1.90
C ILE A 186 -0.14 -1.00 3.27
N GLU A 187 0.61 -0.58 4.30
CA GLU A 187 0.12 -0.56 5.68
C GLU A 187 -0.66 0.73 6.01
N TYR A 188 -0.27 1.86 5.41
CA TYR A 188 -0.77 3.18 5.78
C TYR A 188 -1.38 4.00 4.62
N SER A 189 -1.88 3.34 3.57
CA SER A 189 -2.50 4.01 2.40
C SER A 189 -3.51 5.10 2.78
N ALA A 190 -4.40 4.83 3.74
CA ALA A 190 -5.40 5.79 4.20
C ALA A 190 -4.79 7.04 4.87
N LYS A 191 -3.62 6.90 5.52
CA LYS A 191 -2.89 8.05 6.11
C LYS A 191 -2.23 8.90 5.02
N TYR A 192 -1.67 8.28 3.99
CA TYR A 192 -1.17 9.00 2.80
C TYR A 192 -2.28 9.75 2.07
N GLU A 193 -3.47 9.13 1.94
CA GLU A 193 -4.64 9.78 1.35
C GLU A 193 -5.08 10.98 2.18
N ALA A 194 -5.18 10.82 3.51
CA ALA A 194 -5.55 11.91 4.42
C ALA A 194 -4.54 13.06 4.41
N ALA A 195 -3.25 12.77 4.20
CA ALA A 195 -2.20 13.76 4.04
C ALA A 195 -2.15 14.41 2.64
N GLY A 196 -2.92 13.91 1.67
CA GLY A 196 -2.90 14.37 0.28
C GLY A 196 -1.64 13.95 -0.50
N GLU A 197 -0.90 12.95 0.01
CA GLU A 197 0.40 12.52 -0.53
C GLU A 197 0.34 11.16 -1.24
N LEU A 198 -0.81 10.47 -1.28
CA LEU A 198 -0.92 9.12 -1.86
C LEU A 198 -0.49 9.06 -3.33
N THR A 199 -0.89 10.04 -4.15
CA THR A 199 -0.46 10.11 -5.55
C THR A 199 1.04 10.33 -5.66
N HIS A 200 1.59 11.24 -4.85
CA HIS A 200 3.00 11.59 -4.89
C HIS A 200 3.92 10.43 -4.48
N ILE A 201 3.57 9.69 -3.43
CA ILE A 201 4.32 8.49 -3.04
C ILE A 201 4.20 7.39 -4.10
N LYS A 202 3.01 7.19 -4.69
CA LYS A 202 2.85 6.22 -5.79
C LYS A 202 3.70 6.62 -7.00
N ASP A 203 3.73 7.88 -7.40
CA ASP A 203 4.58 8.34 -8.50
C ASP A 203 6.07 8.15 -8.21
N THR A 204 6.47 8.34 -6.95
CA THR A 204 7.84 8.08 -6.49
C THR A 204 8.21 6.60 -6.60
N ILE A 205 7.36 5.70 -6.10
CA ILE A 205 7.56 4.25 -6.21
C ILE A 205 7.62 3.85 -7.69
N LYS A 206 6.67 4.35 -8.50
CA LYS A 206 6.60 4.06 -9.93
C LYS A 206 7.86 4.49 -10.68
N TRP A 207 8.42 5.65 -10.34
CA TRP A 207 9.67 6.15 -10.92
C TRP A 207 10.83 5.18 -10.67
N GLY A 208 10.95 4.68 -9.45
CA GLY A 208 11.96 3.68 -9.08
C GLY A 208 11.74 2.34 -9.77
N THR A 209 10.53 1.80 -9.72
CA THR A 209 10.23 0.48 -10.31
C THR A 209 10.29 0.48 -11.83
N ASP A 210 9.92 1.57 -12.49
CA ASP A 210 10.10 1.73 -13.94
C ASP A 210 11.58 1.71 -14.33
N TYR A 211 12.47 2.24 -13.49
CA TYR A 211 13.90 2.14 -13.68
C TYR A 211 14.43 0.74 -13.39
N LEU A 212 14.04 0.09 -12.29
CA LEU A 212 14.45 -1.29 -11.98
C LEU A 212 14.06 -2.27 -13.10
N LEU A 213 12.88 -2.11 -13.73
CA LEU A 213 12.50 -2.93 -14.88
C LEU A 213 13.45 -2.75 -16.09
N LYS A 214 14.18 -1.64 -16.18
CA LYS A 214 15.20 -1.42 -17.22
C LYS A 214 16.55 -2.05 -16.88
N THR A 215 16.80 -2.47 -15.64
CA THR A 215 18.12 -3.00 -15.22
C THR A 215 18.25 -4.51 -15.39
N PHE A 216 17.30 -5.16 -16.08
CA PHE A 216 17.38 -6.53 -16.56
C PHE A 216 16.44 -6.71 -17.77
N ASN A 217 16.39 -7.88 -18.41
CA ASN A 217 15.39 -8.12 -19.46
C ASN A 217 14.04 -8.44 -18.81
N SER A 218 13.27 -7.40 -18.47
CA SER A 218 12.02 -7.55 -17.72
C SER A 218 10.87 -8.23 -18.48
N SER A 219 11.05 -8.52 -19.77
CA SER A 219 10.07 -9.21 -20.60
C SER A 219 10.37 -10.70 -20.74
N ALA A 220 11.51 -11.17 -20.21
CA ALA A 220 11.91 -12.57 -20.26
C ALA A 220 11.58 -13.30 -18.96
N ASP A 221 11.25 -14.59 -19.07
CA ASP A 221 11.02 -15.47 -17.91
C ASP A 221 12.33 -15.84 -17.18
N THR A 222 13.46 -15.77 -17.87
CA THR A 222 14.79 -16.05 -17.34
C THR A 222 15.80 -15.02 -17.85
N ILE A 223 16.81 -14.74 -17.03
CA ILE A 223 17.89 -13.81 -17.31
C ILE A 223 19.22 -14.42 -16.83
N ASP A 224 20.32 -13.91 -17.37
CA ASP A 224 21.70 -14.33 -17.04
C ASP A 224 22.53 -13.20 -16.40
N ARG A 225 21.96 -11.99 -16.32
CA ARG A 225 22.60 -10.80 -15.78
C ARG A 225 21.61 -9.73 -15.36
N ILE A 226 22.06 -8.87 -14.46
CA ILE A 226 21.41 -7.61 -14.08
C ILE A 226 22.42 -6.47 -14.11
N GLN A 227 21.96 -5.25 -14.36
CA GLN A 227 22.76 -4.05 -14.19
C GLN A 227 22.68 -3.65 -12.73
N ALA A 228 23.80 -3.68 -12.01
CA ALA A 228 23.85 -3.43 -10.57
C ALA A 228 24.09 -1.95 -10.24
N GLN A 229 24.77 -1.22 -11.12
CA GLN A 229 25.17 0.15 -10.88
C GLN A 229 25.31 0.94 -12.18
N VAL A 230 25.03 2.25 -12.12
CA VAL A 230 25.40 3.22 -13.16
C VAL A 230 26.16 4.38 -12.53
N GLY A 231 27.37 4.63 -13.02
CA GLY A 231 28.35 5.53 -12.40
C GLY A 231 29.47 4.75 -11.72
N THR A 232 30.56 5.45 -11.40
CA THR A 232 31.76 4.91 -10.76
C THR A 232 32.17 5.92 -9.71
N GLY A 233 32.42 5.45 -8.49
CA GLY A 233 32.84 6.30 -7.36
C GLY A 233 34.23 5.94 -6.85
N ASP A 234 34.79 4.80 -7.24
CA ASP A 234 36.05 4.31 -6.66
C ASP A 234 37.21 5.29 -6.93
N THR A 235 37.77 5.82 -5.83
CA THR A 235 38.96 6.68 -5.81
C THR A 235 40.14 6.00 -5.10
N SER A 236 40.01 4.72 -4.78
CA SER A 236 41.07 3.93 -4.14
C SER A 236 42.35 3.91 -4.97
N GLY A 237 43.49 3.70 -4.30
CA GLY A 237 44.81 3.74 -4.94
C GLY A 237 45.24 5.13 -5.44
N GLY A 238 44.51 6.20 -5.08
CA GLY A 238 44.81 7.56 -5.53
C GLY A 238 44.43 7.81 -6.99
N ALA A 239 43.42 7.10 -7.50
CA ALA A 239 42.95 7.28 -8.87
C ALA A 239 42.48 8.72 -9.11
N THR A 240 43.07 9.39 -10.10
CA THR A 240 42.72 10.76 -10.52
C THR A 240 41.85 10.81 -11.76
N THR A 241 41.39 9.64 -12.24
CA THR A 241 40.44 9.54 -13.34
C THR A 241 39.13 10.21 -12.93
N PRO A 242 38.62 11.21 -13.68
CA PRO A 242 37.36 11.86 -13.37
C PRO A 242 36.22 10.85 -13.22
N ASN A 243 35.59 10.88 -12.06
CA ASN A 243 34.46 10.03 -11.69
C ASN A 243 33.59 10.78 -10.67
N ASP A 244 32.55 10.11 -10.18
CA ASP A 244 31.51 10.75 -9.40
C ASP A 244 31.97 11.28 -8.04
N HIS A 245 32.91 10.60 -7.38
CA HIS A 245 33.44 11.05 -6.08
C HIS A 245 34.72 11.89 -6.23
N TYR A 246 35.34 11.90 -7.42
CA TYR A 246 36.43 12.79 -7.76
C TYR A 246 35.94 14.21 -8.15
N CYS A 247 34.79 14.29 -8.82
CA CYS A 247 34.25 15.53 -9.37
C CYS A 247 33.08 16.08 -8.53
N TRP A 248 33.21 17.30 -8.00
CA TRP A 248 32.09 17.99 -7.33
C TRP A 248 31.29 18.84 -8.32
N VAL A 249 30.30 18.23 -8.98
CA VAL A 249 29.50 18.88 -10.03
C VAL A 249 28.01 18.62 -9.85
N ARG A 250 27.17 19.46 -10.46
CA ARG A 250 25.73 19.18 -10.55
C ARG A 250 25.51 17.97 -11.47
N PRO A 251 24.52 17.10 -11.20
CA PRO A 251 24.24 15.96 -12.07
C PRO A 251 23.96 16.34 -13.54
N GLU A 252 23.40 17.53 -13.76
CA GLU A 252 23.11 18.10 -15.08
C GLU A 252 24.37 18.47 -15.88
N ASP A 253 25.50 18.70 -15.20
CA ASP A 253 26.76 19.15 -15.80
C ASP A 253 27.81 18.02 -15.90
N ILE A 254 27.46 16.78 -15.56
CA ILE A 254 28.38 15.64 -15.63
C ILE A 254 28.81 15.39 -17.07
N ASP A 255 30.12 15.44 -17.32
CA ASP A 255 30.75 15.17 -18.60
C ASP A 255 31.67 13.91 -18.59
N TYR A 256 32.01 13.38 -17.41
CA TYR A 256 32.78 12.15 -17.28
C TYR A 256 31.98 10.90 -17.66
N PRO A 257 32.65 9.81 -18.08
CA PRO A 257 31.99 8.55 -18.41
C PRO A 257 31.27 7.93 -17.20
N ARG A 258 29.99 7.61 -17.37
CA ARG A 258 29.17 6.93 -16.35
C ARG A 258 29.04 5.45 -16.69
N ARG A 259 30.02 4.66 -16.27
CA ARG A 259 30.10 3.22 -16.57
C ARG A 259 28.94 2.45 -15.92
N VAL A 260 28.51 1.38 -16.56
CA VAL A 260 27.52 0.45 -15.99
C VAL A 260 28.25 -0.77 -15.46
N TYR A 261 27.90 -1.20 -14.24
CA TYR A 261 28.39 -2.45 -13.68
C TYR A 261 27.35 -3.55 -13.90
N GLU A 262 27.73 -4.59 -14.63
CA GLU A 262 26.92 -5.79 -14.81
C GLU A 262 27.24 -6.82 -13.74
N CYS A 263 26.23 -7.59 -13.35
CA CYS A 263 26.38 -8.67 -12.41
C CYS A 263 25.68 -9.95 -12.91
N HIS A 264 26.42 -11.06 -12.87
CA HIS A 264 25.98 -12.38 -13.31
C HIS A 264 25.64 -13.34 -12.17
N SER A 265 26.04 -13.02 -10.93
CA SER A 265 25.78 -13.85 -9.75
C SER A 265 25.64 -12.96 -8.51
N CYS A 266 24.43 -12.42 -8.30
CA CYS A 266 24.09 -11.42 -7.28
C CYS A 266 22.72 -11.74 -6.68
N SER A 267 22.71 -12.72 -5.81
CA SER A 267 21.52 -13.18 -5.12
C SER A 267 20.89 -12.09 -4.26
N ASP A 268 21.70 -11.38 -3.50
CA ASP A 268 21.32 -10.27 -2.63
C ASP A 268 20.58 -9.18 -3.40
N LEU A 269 21.25 -8.55 -4.37
CA LEU A 269 20.66 -7.49 -5.18
C LEU A 269 19.42 -7.97 -5.94
N ALA A 270 19.48 -9.14 -6.59
CA ALA A 270 18.35 -9.63 -7.38
C ALA A 270 17.13 -9.97 -6.51
N ALA A 271 17.34 -10.52 -5.32
CA ALA A 271 16.25 -10.82 -4.38
C ALA A 271 15.66 -9.54 -3.76
N GLU A 272 16.46 -8.50 -3.48
CA GLU A 272 15.93 -7.20 -3.05
C GLU A 272 15.16 -6.48 -4.17
N MET A 273 15.68 -6.49 -5.41
CA MET A 273 14.92 -5.97 -6.55
C MET A 273 13.60 -6.72 -6.75
N ALA A 274 13.60 -8.05 -6.53
CA ALA A 274 12.37 -8.83 -6.57
C ALA A 274 11.39 -8.43 -5.45
N ALA A 275 11.88 -8.18 -4.23
CA ALA A 275 11.08 -7.67 -3.13
C ALA A 275 10.45 -6.31 -3.47
N ALA A 276 11.24 -5.39 -4.04
CA ALA A 276 10.79 -4.06 -4.44
C ALA A 276 9.65 -4.12 -5.46
N LEU A 277 9.84 -4.91 -6.53
CA LEU A 277 8.81 -5.08 -7.57
C LEU A 277 7.57 -5.83 -7.04
N ALA A 278 7.75 -6.83 -6.19
CA ALA A 278 6.64 -7.56 -5.58
C ALA A 278 5.81 -6.65 -4.65
N ALA A 279 6.44 -5.91 -3.74
CA ALA A 279 5.75 -4.97 -2.86
C ALA A 279 5.04 -3.87 -3.66
N ALA A 280 5.72 -3.27 -4.64
CA ALA A 280 5.10 -2.26 -5.50
C ALA A 280 3.91 -2.81 -6.29
N SER A 281 3.93 -4.08 -6.72
CA SER A 281 2.81 -4.67 -7.43
C SER A 281 1.50 -4.68 -6.61
N ILE A 282 1.61 -4.77 -5.28
CA ILE A 282 0.49 -4.70 -4.34
C ILE A 282 -0.05 -3.27 -4.27
N VAL A 283 0.85 -2.27 -4.19
CA VAL A 283 0.49 -0.84 -4.21
C VAL A 283 -0.26 -0.46 -5.50
N PHE A 284 0.12 -1.06 -6.63
CA PHE A 284 -0.48 -0.82 -7.94
C PHE A 284 -1.53 -1.85 -8.35
N LYS A 285 -2.13 -2.59 -7.41
CA LYS A 285 -3.14 -3.61 -7.73
C LYS A 285 -4.28 -3.12 -8.63
N ASP A 286 -4.67 -1.85 -8.48
CA ASP A 286 -5.74 -1.21 -9.27
C ASP A 286 -5.31 -0.94 -10.73
N SER A 287 -4.00 -0.86 -10.98
CA SER A 287 -3.42 -0.83 -12.33
C SER A 287 -2.98 -2.24 -12.74
N LYS A 288 -3.96 -3.08 -13.08
CA LYS A 288 -3.76 -4.52 -13.34
C LYS A 288 -2.58 -4.82 -14.26
N THR A 289 -2.46 -4.12 -15.40
CA THR A 289 -1.36 -4.32 -16.36
C THR A 289 0.00 -4.00 -15.76
N TYR A 290 0.10 -2.91 -14.99
CA TYR A 290 1.36 -2.51 -14.36
C TYR A 290 1.72 -3.45 -13.22
N SER A 291 0.76 -3.78 -12.34
CA SER A 291 0.93 -4.76 -11.27
C SER A 291 1.42 -6.11 -11.81
N GLN A 292 0.79 -6.64 -12.86
CA GLN A 292 1.22 -7.90 -13.50
C GLN A 292 2.64 -7.82 -14.08
N LYS A 293 3.01 -6.70 -14.69
CA LYS A 293 4.37 -6.46 -15.19
C LYS A 293 5.39 -6.49 -14.05
N LEU A 294 5.07 -5.86 -12.92
CA LEU A 294 5.92 -5.86 -11.73
C LEU A 294 6.05 -7.26 -11.13
N VAL A 295 4.95 -8.01 -10.98
CA VAL A 295 4.97 -9.40 -10.50
C VAL A 295 5.81 -10.29 -11.40
N HIS A 296 5.67 -10.16 -12.73
CA HIS A 296 6.48 -10.93 -13.67
C HIS A 296 7.98 -10.63 -13.50
N GLY A 297 8.36 -9.35 -13.47
CA GLY A 297 9.75 -8.94 -13.21
C GLY A 297 10.28 -9.46 -11.86
N ALA A 298 9.48 -9.41 -10.81
CA ALA A 298 9.84 -9.93 -9.49
C ALA A 298 10.12 -11.44 -9.51
N LYS A 299 9.28 -12.22 -10.21
CA LYS A 299 9.48 -13.67 -10.38
C LYS A 299 10.76 -13.99 -11.14
N THR A 300 11.01 -13.27 -12.24
CA THR A 300 12.23 -13.44 -13.06
C THR A 300 13.48 -13.16 -12.24
N LEU A 301 13.53 -12.05 -11.52
CA LEU A 301 14.66 -11.68 -10.67
C LEU A 301 14.87 -12.66 -9.52
N PHE A 302 13.81 -13.06 -8.84
CA PHE A 302 13.95 -14.00 -7.72
C PHE A 302 14.41 -15.37 -8.20
N LYS A 303 13.92 -15.84 -9.35
CA LYS A 303 14.43 -17.06 -9.99
C LYS A 303 15.92 -16.94 -10.29
N PHE A 304 16.35 -15.85 -10.94
CA PHE A 304 17.77 -15.57 -11.18
C PHE A 304 18.59 -15.56 -9.89
N SER A 305 18.11 -14.89 -8.84
CA SER A 305 18.80 -14.80 -7.54
C SER A 305 19.07 -16.17 -6.91
N ARG A 306 18.18 -17.14 -7.15
CA ARG A 306 18.26 -18.49 -6.57
C ARG A 306 19.11 -19.43 -7.40
N ASP A 307 19.09 -19.27 -8.72
CA ASP A 307 19.80 -20.10 -9.69
C ASP A 307 21.27 -19.68 -9.84
N GLN A 308 21.53 -18.37 -9.91
CA GLN A 308 22.87 -17.78 -10.11
C GLN A 308 23.41 -17.19 -8.81
N ARG A 309 23.77 -18.07 -7.86
CA ARG A 309 24.12 -17.63 -6.51
C ARG A 309 25.46 -16.93 -6.42
N GLY A 310 25.46 -15.77 -5.77
CA GLY A 310 26.67 -14.99 -5.48
C GLY A 310 26.32 -13.68 -4.78
N ARG A 311 27.34 -12.96 -4.32
CA ARG A 311 27.18 -11.61 -3.77
C ARG A 311 27.37 -10.60 -4.88
N TYR A 312 26.56 -9.55 -4.92
CA TYR A 312 26.68 -8.51 -5.95
C TYR A 312 27.93 -7.64 -5.80
N SER A 313 28.54 -7.63 -4.62
CA SER A 313 29.75 -6.88 -4.30
C SER A 313 30.96 -7.80 -4.10
N PRO A 314 31.43 -8.51 -5.16
CA PRO A 314 32.67 -9.28 -5.06
C PRO A 314 33.84 -8.34 -4.76
N GLY A 315 34.87 -8.85 -4.07
CA GLY A 315 36.05 -8.06 -3.72
C GLY A 315 36.69 -7.42 -4.96
N GLY A 316 37.03 -6.13 -4.88
CA GLY A 316 37.59 -5.36 -5.98
C GLY A 316 36.57 -4.80 -6.99
N SER A 317 35.27 -4.99 -6.75
CA SER A 317 34.21 -4.29 -7.49
C SER A 317 33.95 -2.90 -6.91
N ASP A 318 33.58 -1.94 -7.77
CA ASP A 318 33.20 -0.58 -7.33
C ASP A 318 32.08 -0.60 -6.27
N PRO A 319 30.95 -1.34 -6.45
CA PRO A 319 29.91 -1.43 -5.43
C PRO A 319 30.40 -1.89 -4.05
N ALA A 320 31.45 -2.74 -3.98
CA ALA A 320 31.98 -3.24 -2.72
C ALA A 320 32.68 -2.16 -1.88
N ASN A 321 33.09 -1.05 -2.48
CA ASN A 321 33.68 0.07 -1.73
C ASN A 321 32.63 0.93 -1.00
N PHE A 322 31.37 0.85 -1.42
CA PHE A 322 30.29 1.72 -0.94
C PHE A 322 29.21 0.94 -0.19
N TYR A 323 28.68 -0.10 -0.83
CA TYR A 323 27.55 -0.88 -0.37
C TYR A 323 27.92 -2.37 -0.30
N ASN A 324 28.97 -2.70 0.45
CA ASN A 324 29.41 -4.09 0.56
C ASN A 324 28.35 -4.99 1.21
N SER A 325 27.95 -6.04 0.49
CA SER A 325 27.01 -7.06 0.97
C SER A 325 27.65 -8.05 1.95
N THR A 326 26.96 -8.26 3.07
CA THR A 326 27.35 -9.26 4.08
C THR A 326 26.79 -10.66 3.80
N GLY A 327 25.74 -10.78 2.97
CA GLY A 327 25.08 -12.05 2.68
C GLY A 327 23.93 -11.88 1.70
N TYR A 328 23.25 -12.98 1.37
CA TYR A 328 22.05 -12.98 0.51
C TYR A 328 20.88 -13.78 1.12
N TRP A 329 21.07 -14.32 2.33
CA TRP A 329 20.17 -15.32 2.90
C TRP A 329 18.91 -14.69 3.48
N ASP A 330 19.05 -13.52 4.09
CA ASP A 330 17.96 -12.68 4.57
C ASP A 330 17.16 -12.09 3.40
N GLU A 331 17.79 -11.77 2.26
CA GLU A 331 17.08 -11.33 1.05
C GLU A 331 16.21 -12.44 0.45
N PHE A 332 16.62 -13.71 0.57
CA PHE A 332 15.74 -14.81 0.17
C PHE A 332 14.50 -14.94 1.06
N LEU A 333 14.64 -14.71 2.37
CA LEU A 333 13.48 -14.65 3.28
C LEU A 333 12.59 -13.48 2.93
N TRP A 334 13.19 -12.30 2.76
CA TRP A 334 12.52 -11.04 2.46
C TRP A 334 11.79 -11.07 1.12
N GLY A 335 12.50 -11.34 0.03
CA GLY A 335 11.95 -11.43 -1.32
C GLY A 335 10.95 -12.57 -1.48
N GLY A 336 11.18 -13.72 -0.84
CA GLY A 336 10.23 -14.82 -0.81
C GLY A 336 8.92 -14.42 -0.11
N THR A 337 9.01 -13.73 1.02
CA THR A 337 7.84 -13.24 1.77
C THR A 337 7.04 -12.23 0.95
N TRP A 338 7.69 -11.25 0.30
CA TRP A 338 7.02 -10.28 -0.55
C TRP A 338 6.39 -10.90 -1.80
N LEU A 339 7.06 -11.88 -2.43
CA LEU A 339 6.49 -12.61 -3.55
C LEU A 339 5.28 -13.45 -3.16
N TYR A 340 5.29 -14.03 -1.96
CA TYR A 340 4.08 -14.68 -1.44
C TYR A 340 2.94 -13.67 -1.31
N TYR A 341 3.16 -12.51 -0.68
CA TYR A 341 2.13 -11.48 -0.55
C TYR A 341 1.60 -10.99 -1.90
N ALA A 342 2.48 -10.84 -2.90
CA ALA A 342 2.10 -10.36 -4.23
C ALA A 342 1.36 -11.40 -5.08
N THR A 343 1.59 -12.70 -4.85
CA THR A 343 1.14 -13.76 -5.76
C THR A 343 0.21 -14.80 -5.16
N GLY A 344 0.20 -14.95 -3.83
CA GLY A 344 -0.45 -16.06 -3.13
C GLY A 344 0.16 -17.43 -3.39
N ASN A 345 1.32 -17.51 -4.06
CA ASN A 345 1.94 -18.80 -4.39
C ASN A 345 2.67 -19.39 -3.15
N ASN A 346 2.13 -20.48 -2.63
CA ASN A 346 2.63 -21.18 -1.45
C ASN A 346 4.09 -21.67 -1.57
N SER A 347 4.65 -21.84 -2.77
CA SER A 347 6.06 -22.22 -2.91
C SER A 347 7.01 -21.18 -2.31
N TYR A 348 6.65 -19.89 -2.39
CA TYR A 348 7.42 -18.82 -1.77
C TYR A 348 7.30 -18.82 -0.25
N LEU A 349 6.10 -19.08 0.28
CA LEU A 349 5.90 -19.22 1.72
C LEU A 349 6.70 -20.41 2.27
N GLN A 350 6.61 -21.56 1.60
CA GLN A 350 7.37 -22.77 1.96
C GLN A 350 8.88 -22.49 2.01
N LEU A 351 9.40 -21.75 1.03
CA LEU A 351 10.80 -21.33 1.03
C LEU A 351 11.11 -20.40 2.21
N ALA A 352 10.30 -19.35 2.43
CA ALA A 352 10.49 -18.37 3.49
C ALA A 352 10.40 -19.00 4.90
N THR A 353 9.62 -20.07 5.07
CA THR A 353 9.53 -20.83 6.32
C THR A 353 10.47 -22.03 6.36
N THR A 354 11.43 -22.16 5.44
CA THR A 354 12.40 -23.25 5.51
C THR A 354 13.40 -22.99 6.62
N ARG A 355 13.48 -23.89 7.61
CA ARG A 355 14.36 -23.76 8.78
C ARG A 355 15.84 -23.57 8.41
N GLY A 356 16.32 -24.25 7.37
CA GLY A 356 17.69 -24.09 6.88
C GLY A 356 17.98 -22.67 6.36
N LEU A 357 17.00 -22.05 5.69
CA LEU A 357 17.11 -20.70 5.19
C LEU A 357 17.18 -19.69 6.34
N ALA A 358 16.28 -19.83 7.31
CA ALA A 358 16.27 -19.03 8.54
C ALA A 358 17.59 -19.14 9.32
N LYS A 359 18.15 -20.35 9.43
CA LYS A 359 19.44 -20.58 10.09
C LYS A 359 20.59 -19.83 9.40
N HIS A 360 20.66 -19.88 8.07
CA HIS A 360 21.71 -19.19 7.32
C HIS A 360 21.56 -17.67 7.32
N ALA A 361 20.33 -17.18 7.38
CA ALA A 361 20.04 -15.75 7.50
C ALA A 361 20.31 -15.17 8.89
N GLY A 362 20.74 -15.97 9.87
CA GLY A 362 21.01 -15.47 11.21
C GLY A 362 19.79 -15.48 12.16
N ALA A 363 18.65 -16.05 11.77
CA ALA A 363 17.39 -15.90 12.52
C ALA A 363 17.42 -16.43 13.97
N PHE A 364 18.30 -17.39 14.25
CA PHE A 364 18.45 -18.03 15.56
C PHE A 364 19.75 -17.64 16.28
N TRP A 365 20.50 -16.70 15.72
CA TRP A 365 21.79 -16.27 16.25
C TRP A 365 21.61 -14.87 16.82
N GLY A 366 22.07 -14.66 18.05
CA GLY A 366 22.22 -13.30 18.58
C GLY A 366 23.40 -12.59 17.91
N GLY A 367 23.52 -11.29 18.13
CA GLY A 367 24.62 -10.51 17.61
C GLY A 367 24.39 -9.01 17.77
N PRO A 368 25.43 -8.20 17.56
CA PRO A 368 25.33 -6.74 17.66
C PRO A 368 24.33 -6.17 16.64
N ASP A 369 24.22 -6.78 15.44
CA ASP A 369 23.32 -6.31 14.38
C ASP A 369 21.98 -7.08 14.34
N TYR A 370 21.71 -7.95 15.33
CA TYR A 370 20.45 -8.68 15.41
C TYR A 370 19.30 -7.73 15.73
N GLY A 371 18.25 -7.73 14.90
CA GLY A 371 17.16 -6.77 15.00
C GLY A 371 17.42 -5.44 14.27
N VAL A 372 18.58 -5.25 13.62
CA VAL A 372 18.87 -4.01 12.89
C VAL A 372 18.45 -4.15 11.42
N LEU A 373 17.33 -3.54 11.04
CA LEU A 373 16.89 -3.46 9.65
C LEU A 373 17.67 -2.39 8.87
N SER A 374 18.21 -2.77 7.70
CA SER A 374 18.93 -1.88 6.81
C SER A 374 18.88 -2.34 5.36
N TRP A 375 19.50 -1.56 4.46
CA TRP A 375 19.67 -1.95 3.07
C TRP A 375 20.51 -3.23 2.89
N ASP A 376 21.28 -3.65 3.90
CA ASP A 376 22.11 -4.87 3.86
C ASP A 376 21.47 -6.03 4.64
N ASN A 377 20.80 -5.75 5.76
CA ASN A 377 20.17 -6.78 6.61
C ASN A 377 18.64 -6.62 6.67
N LYS A 378 17.90 -7.57 6.09
CA LYS A 378 16.42 -7.57 5.99
C LYS A 378 15.76 -8.49 7.00
N LEU A 379 16.53 -9.23 7.80
CA LEU A 379 16.00 -10.29 8.67
C LEU A 379 14.90 -9.78 9.61
N ALA A 380 15.14 -8.66 10.30
CA ALA A 380 14.17 -8.09 11.24
C ALA A 380 12.86 -7.70 10.54
N GLY A 381 12.94 -7.12 9.33
CA GLY A 381 11.78 -6.79 8.52
C GLY A 381 11.02 -8.03 8.05
N ALA A 382 11.74 -9.05 7.58
CA ALA A 382 11.14 -10.33 7.16
C ALA A 382 10.43 -11.04 8.32
N GLN A 383 11.01 -11.02 9.53
CA GLN A 383 10.40 -11.59 10.73
C GLN A 383 9.11 -10.87 11.13
N VAL A 384 9.07 -9.53 11.03
CA VAL A 384 7.85 -8.74 11.28
C VAL A 384 6.75 -9.08 10.26
N LEU A 385 7.08 -9.20 8.96
CA LEU A 385 6.14 -9.62 7.93
C LEU A 385 5.63 -11.06 8.13
N LEU A 386 6.50 -12.00 8.50
CA LEU A 386 6.09 -13.38 8.78
C LEU A 386 5.24 -13.47 10.06
N SER A 387 5.50 -12.60 11.04
CA SER A 387 4.65 -12.46 12.23
C SER A 387 3.26 -11.95 11.88
N ARG A 388 3.18 -10.93 11.01
CA ARG A 388 1.91 -10.44 10.43
C ARG A 388 1.12 -11.58 9.79
N MET A 389 1.80 -12.40 8.99
CA MET A 389 1.19 -13.55 8.32
C MET A 389 0.61 -14.57 9.30
N ARG A 390 1.36 -14.87 10.36
CA ARG A 390 0.90 -15.76 11.43
C ARG A 390 -0.37 -15.22 12.08
N LEU A 391 -0.36 -13.95 12.47
CA LEU A 391 -1.47 -13.32 13.19
C LEU A 391 -2.76 -13.24 12.35
N PHE A 392 -2.67 -12.91 11.05
CA PHE A 392 -3.86 -12.67 10.23
C PHE A 392 -4.27 -13.81 9.31
N LEU A 393 -3.31 -14.56 8.75
CA LEU A 393 -3.62 -15.64 7.80
C LEU A 393 -3.62 -17.02 8.44
N SER A 394 -2.84 -17.22 9.51
CA SER A 394 -2.77 -18.49 10.27
C SER A 394 -2.72 -19.73 9.35
N PRO A 395 -1.75 -19.84 8.43
CA PRO A 395 -1.76 -20.86 7.37
C PRO A 395 -1.59 -22.30 7.88
N GLY A 396 -1.31 -22.50 9.18
CA GLY A 396 -1.27 -23.82 9.81
C GLY A 396 -0.08 -24.68 9.37
N TYR A 397 -0.25 -25.99 9.39
CA TYR A 397 0.79 -26.95 8.99
C TYR A 397 1.10 -26.84 7.48
N PRO A 398 2.38 -26.92 7.05
CA PRO A 398 3.61 -27.14 7.83
C PRO A 398 4.31 -25.84 8.31
N TYR A 399 3.67 -24.68 8.19
CA TYR A 399 4.30 -23.37 8.35
C TYR A 399 4.34 -22.87 9.79
N GLU A 400 3.36 -23.29 10.62
CA GLU A 400 3.14 -22.73 11.96
C GLU A 400 4.37 -22.78 12.87
N ASP A 401 5.15 -23.87 12.88
CA ASP A 401 6.34 -24.00 13.76
C ASP A 401 7.35 -22.87 13.50
N MET A 402 7.63 -22.61 12.22
CA MET A 402 8.58 -21.59 11.79
C MET A 402 8.01 -20.18 11.91
N LEU A 403 6.73 -19.99 11.59
CA LEU A 403 6.05 -18.71 11.79
C LEU A 403 5.98 -18.32 13.27
N SER A 404 5.69 -19.28 14.15
CA SER A 404 5.70 -19.10 15.61
C SER A 404 7.10 -18.72 16.10
N THR A 405 8.12 -19.39 15.56
CA THR A 405 9.52 -19.05 15.86
C THR A 405 9.85 -17.61 15.44
N PHE A 406 9.49 -17.19 14.23
CA PHE A 406 9.72 -15.81 13.78
C PHE A 406 8.93 -14.78 14.59
N HIS A 407 7.71 -15.12 15.02
CA HIS A 407 6.93 -14.29 15.92
C HIS A 407 7.63 -14.10 17.27
N ASN A 408 8.14 -15.18 17.87
CA ASN A 408 8.91 -15.10 19.12
C ASN A 408 10.19 -14.27 18.95
N GLN A 409 10.91 -14.43 17.84
CA GLN A 409 12.09 -13.62 17.55
C GLN A 409 11.74 -12.13 17.37
N THR A 410 10.62 -11.84 16.70
CA THR A 410 10.12 -10.47 16.57
C THR A 410 9.82 -9.87 17.95
N SER A 411 9.17 -10.61 18.84
CA SER A 411 8.95 -10.19 20.23
C SER A 411 10.27 -9.85 20.93
N ILE A 412 11.31 -10.68 20.78
CA ILE A 412 12.65 -10.45 21.35
C ILE A 412 13.29 -9.17 20.79
N ILE A 413 13.16 -8.92 19.49
CA ILE A 413 13.64 -7.69 18.84
C ILE A 413 12.90 -6.47 19.39
N MET A 414 11.58 -6.53 19.54
CA MET A 414 10.81 -5.43 20.12
C MET A 414 11.18 -5.15 21.57
N CYS A 415 11.53 -6.19 22.34
CA CYS A 415 12.09 -6.02 23.67
C CYS A 415 13.45 -5.31 23.63
N SER A 416 14.35 -5.70 22.72
CA SER A 416 15.70 -5.10 22.64
C SER A 416 15.68 -3.60 22.34
N TYR A 417 14.61 -3.09 21.74
CA TYR A 417 14.37 -1.67 21.50
C TYR A 417 13.96 -0.86 22.74
N LEU A 418 13.54 -1.50 23.84
CA LEU A 418 13.11 -0.76 25.04
C LEU A 418 14.32 -0.38 25.92
N PRO A 419 14.26 0.77 26.62
CA PRO A 419 15.38 1.30 27.40
C PRO A 419 15.82 0.44 28.57
N ILE A 420 14.92 -0.39 29.08
CA ILE A 420 15.22 -1.33 30.16
C ILE A 420 16.11 -2.50 29.71
N PHE A 421 16.13 -2.81 28.41
CA PHE A 421 17.01 -3.83 27.85
C PHE A 421 18.28 -3.13 27.33
N THR A 422 19.44 -3.51 27.89
CA THR A 422 20.75 -2.96 27.53
C THR A 422 21.31 -3.57 26.24
N SER A 423 20.44 -4.03 25.34
CA SER A 423 20.83 -4.63 24.05
C SER A 423 21.41 -3.60 23.10
N PHE A 424 20.84 -2.39 23.10
CA PHE A 424 21.35 -1.25 22.34
C PHE A 424 21.66 -0.08 23.25
N ASN A 425 22.78 0.58 22.99
CA ASN A 425 23.15 1.82 23.66
C ASN A 425 22.20 2.96 23.26
N ARG A 426 22.17 4.02 24.07
CA ARG A 426 21.41 5.24 23.79
C ARG A 426 22.29 6.46 24.00
N THR A 427 22.04 7.49 23.19
CA THR A 427 22.62 8.81 23.44
C THR A 427 22.03 9.42 24.72
N LYS A 428 22.67 10.48 25.24
CA LYS A 428 22.13 11.23 26.39
C LYS A 428 20.73 11.80 26.14
N GLY A 429 20.37 12.03 24.87
CA GLY A 429 19.04 12.50 24.46
C GLY A 429 18.01 11.38 24.27
N GLY A 430 18.36 10.12 24.51
CA GLY A 430 17.43 8.99 24.41
C GLY A 430 17.42 8.27 23.05
N LEU A 431 18.10 8.80 22.03
CA LEU A 431 18.21 8.17 20.70
C LEU A 431 18.89 6.80 20.78
N ILE A 432 18.24 5.75 20.27
CA ILE A 432 18.79 4.39 20.18
C ILE A 432 19.98 4.33 19.20
N GLN A 433 21.04 3.60 19.57
CA GLN A 433 22.26 3.47 18.79
C GLN A 433 22.38 2.07 18.17
N LEU A 434 21.68 1.86 17.06
CA LEU A 434 21.62 0.58 16.33
C LEU A 434 22.86 0.33 15.45
N ASN A 435 23.65 1.37 15.17
CA ASN A 435 24.86 1.30 14.35
C ASN A 435 26.14 1.32 15.19
N HIS A 436 26.08 0.92 16.46
CA HIS A 436 27.22 0.83 17.38
C HIS A 436 28.00 2.13 17.55
N GLY A 437 27.31 3.27 17.51
CA GLY A 437 27.92 4.59 17.68
C GLY A 437 28.68 5.10 16.45
N ARG A 438 28.57 4.42 15.30
CA ARG A 438 29.12 4.90 14.03
C ARG A 438 28.38 6.15 13.52
N PRO A 439 28.91 6.87 12.52
CA PRO A 439 28.20 7.98 11.89
C PRO A 439 26.87 7.55 11.23
N GLN A 440 25.99 8.52 10.96
CA GLN A 440 24.71 8.34 10.25
C GLN A 440 23.74 7.34 10.92
N PRO A 441 23.44 7.49 12.23
CA PRO A 441 22.59 6.53 12.95
C PRO A 441 21.11 6.61 12.58
N LEU A 442 20.64 7.77 12.11
CA LEU A 442 19.21 8.06 12.01
C LEU A 442 18.45 7.11 11.06
N GLN A 443 19.07 6.64 9.98
CA GLN A 443 18.44 5.67 9.07
C GLN A 443 18.04 4.36 9.78
N TYR A 444 18.86 3.89 10.72
CA TYR A 444 18.56 2.68 11.47
C TYR A 444 17.48 2.94 12.52
N VAL A 445 17.53 4.12 13.15
CA VAL A 445 16.55 4.55 14.15
C VAL A 445 15.14 4.60 13.54
N VAL A 446 14.98 5.25 12.38
CA VAL A 446 13.67 5.35 11.73
C VAL A 446 13.16 3.99 11.26
N ASN A 447 14.05 3.08 10.83
CA ASN A 447 13.68 1.71 10.50
C ASN A 447 13.16 0.95 11.74
N ALA A 448 13.83 1.08 12.89
CA ALA A 448 13.38 0.45 14.13
C ALA A 448 12.05 1.03 14.62
N ALA A 449 11.88 2.35 14.55
CA ALA A 449 10.62 3.02 14.88
C ALA A 449 9.47 2.53 13.97
N PHE A 450 9.73 2.39 12.68
CA PHE A 450 8.76 1.85 11.72
C PHE A 450 8.37 0.40 12.05
N LEU A 451 9.34 -0.48 12.30
CA LEU A 451 9.07 -1.87 12.68
C LEU A 451 8.30 -1.98 14.00
N ALA A 452 8.65 -1.18 15.01
CA ALA A 452 7.96 -1.14 16.30
C ALA A 452 6.51 -0.69 16.15
N THR A 453 6.26 0.32 15.31
CA THR A 453 4.90 0.81 15.01
C THR A 453 4.08 -0.28 14.32
N LEU A 454 4.63 -0.92 13.28
CA LEU A 454 3.94 -1.99 12.56
C LEU A 454 3.60 -3.17 13.46
N TYR A 455 4.56 -3.65 14.25
CA TYR A 455 4.30 -4.78 15.13
C TYR A 455 3.25 -4.45 16.20
N SER A 456 3.30 -3.22 16.75
CA SER A 456 2.24 -2.73 17.64
C SER A 456 0.87 -2.74 16.97
N ASP A 457 0.77 -2.23 15.75
CA ASP A 457 -0.48 -2.17 14.99
C ASP A 457 -0.99 -3.58 14.66
N TYR A 458 -0.09 -4.53 14.36
CA TYR A 458 -0.48 -5.91 14.12
C TYR A 458 -1.02 -6.61 15.37
N LEU A 459 -0.39 -6.40 16.52
CA LEU A 459 -0.89 -6.93 17.80
C LEU A 459 -2.27 -6.35 18.12
N GLU A 460 -2.46 -5.05 17.99
CA GLU A 460 -3.75 -4.41 18.25
C GLU A 460 -4.84 -4.91 17.29
N ALA A 461 -4.55 -5.01 15.99
CA ALA A 461 -5.50 -5.53 15.01
C ALA A 461 -5.80 -7.04 15.19
N ALA A 462 -4.94 -7.77 15.88
CA ALA A 462 -5.15 -9.16 16.28
C ALA A 462 -5.76 -9.30 17.69
N ASP A 463 -6.36 -8.23 18.24
CA ASP A 463 -6.93 -8.17 19.59
C ASP A 463 -5.96 -8.63 20.70
N THR A 464 -4.65 -8.43 20.46
CA THR A 464 -3.58 -8.79 21.39
C THR A 464 -3.07 -7.52 22.08
N PRO A 465 -3.32 -7.33 23.39
CA PRO A 465 -3.08 -6.04 24.07
C PRO A 465 -1.60 -5.67 24.25
N GLY A 466 -0.68 -6.58 23.94
CA GLY A 466 0.74 -6.40 24.19
C GLY A 466 1.55 -7.69 23.98
N TRP A 467 2.79 -7.70 24.44
CA TRP A 467 3.65 -8.87 24.36
C TRP A 467 4.51 -9.00 25.63
N TYR A 468 5.13 -10.17 25.78
CA TYR A 468 5.99 -10.47 26.92
C TYR A 468 7.46 -10.31 26.56
N CYS A 469 8.20 -9.64 27.43
CA CYS A 469 9.66 -9.61 27.44
C CYS A 469 10.16 -10.35 28.68
N GLY A 470 10.38 -11.66 28.54
CA GLY A 470 10.63 -12.54 29.68
C GLY A 470 9.39 -12.59 30.60
N PRO A 471 9.53 -12.33 31.91
CA PRO A 471 8.40 -12.35 32.84
C PRO A 471 7.51 -11.10 32.78
N ASN A 472 7.94 -10.04 32.06
CA ASN A 472 7.28 -8.73 32.10
C ASN A 472 6.38 -8.52 30.88
N PHE A 473 5.14 -8.10 31.12
CA PHE A 473 4.19 -7.73 30.08
C PHE A 473 4.31 -6.24 29.73
N TYR A 474 4.29 -5.93 28.43
CA TYR A 474 4.26 -4.57 27.90
C TYR A 474 3.06 -4.40 26.98
N SER A 475 2.33 -3.29 27.13
CA SER A 475 1.22 -2.96 26.23
C SER A 475 1.73 -2.47 24.87
N THR A 476 0.90 -2.60 23.83
CA THR A 476 1.19 -2.07 22.48
C THR A 476 1.56 -0.57 22.49
N ALA A 477 0.96 0.20 23.40
CA ALA A 477 1.26 1.63 23.59
C ALA A 477 2.75 1.91 23.88
N VAL A 478 3.48 0.97 24.50
CA VAL A 478 4.90 1.13 24.80
C VAL A 478 5.75 1.18 23.51
N LEU A 479 5.41 0.38 22.50
CA LEU A 479 6.11 0.43 21.20
C LEU A 479 5.77 1.69 20.42
N ARG A 480 4.52 2.15 20.50
CA ARG A 480 4.10 3.40 19.87
C ARG A 480 4.83 4.58 20.49
N GLU A 481 4.96 4.61 21.81
CA GLU A 481 5.72 5.66 22.50
C GLU A 481 7.20 5.58 22.17
N PHE A 482 7.79 4.38 22.15
CA PHE A 482 9.17 4.21 21.66
C PHE A 482 9.32 4.78 20.25
N ALA A 483 8.50 4.36 19.29
CA ALA A 483 8.59 4.82 17.91
C ALA A 483 8.44 6.34 17.80
N LYS A 484 7.48 6.93 18.53
CA LYS A 484 7.27 8.37 18.60
C LYS A 484 8.53 9.09 19.10
N THR A 485 9.10 8.67 20.23
CA THR A 485 10.33 9.28 20.79
C THR A 485 11.56 9.18 19.89
N GLN A 486 11.56 8.23 18.94
CA GLN A 486 12.65 8.07 17.99
C GLN A 486 12.46 8.90 16.71
N VAL A 487 11.22 9.33 16.42
CA VAL A 487 10.88 10.17 15.27
C VAL A 487 10.86 11.67 15.65
N ASP A 488 10.41 11.99 16.87
CA ASP A 488 10.48 13.32 17.48
C ASP A 488 11.92 13.72 17.79
#